data_AF-A0A7R9U3J9-F1
#
_entry.id   AF-A0A7R9U3J9-F1
#
_cell.length_a   1.000
_cell.length_b   1.000
_cell.length_c   1.000
_cell.angle_alpha   90.00
_cell.angle_beta   90.00
_cell.angle_gamma   90.00
#
_symmetry.space_group_name_H-M   'P 1'
#
loop_
_entity.id
_entity.type
_entity.pdbx_description
1 polymer ?
#
loop_
_entity_poly.entity_id
_entity_poly.type
_entity_poly.pdbx_seq_one_letter_code
_entity_poly.pdbx_strand_id
1 'polypeptide(L)'
;MWDGYVSPNGVVFETNEDTFFIDWDDSEYCNDDYFDNCDECRDAAEGTFSVAILSFVTAIPQLATDIQRSHLDGDVNCQRLFGIVTGTVGCISGIISVLTYTQACGENFPDEGVTVVDGLEVESEFSYRLGPSAILLLVASLMKLIDVAIHCLVPVPEVTCMTKRSGKAHLAAEVDPIHTTKEP
;
A
#
# COMPACT_ATOMS: atom_id res chain seq x y z
N MET A 1 4.86 31.17 -10.56
CA MET A 1 5.14 30.10 -9.58
C MET A 1 4.54 28.83 -10.13
N TRP A 2 5.41 27.87 -10.44
CA TRP A 2 5.03 26.58 -11.01
C TRP A 2 5.00 25.55 -9.89
N ASP A 3 3.91 24.80 -9.78
CA ASP A 3 3.83 23.66 -8.87
C ASP A 3 4.28 22.41 -9.63
N GLY A 4 5.32 21.73 -9.15
CA GLY A 4 5.84 20.52 -9.76
C GLY A 4 5.57 19.29 -8.89
N TYR A 5 5.21 18.16 -9.50
CA TYR A 5 5.22 16.88 -8.81
C TYR A 5 5.72 15.76 -9.70
N VAL A 6 6.26 14.72 -9.07
CA VAL A 6 6.83 13.58 -9.78
C VAL A 6 5.80 12.45 -9.92
N SER A 7 5.63 11.98 -11.16
CA SER A 7 4.80 10.85 -11.56
C SER A 7 5.68 9.64 -11.90
N PRO A 8 5.16 8.40 -11.87
CA PRO A 8 5.93 7.22 -12.29
C PRO A 8 6.47 7.32 -13.73
N ASN A 9 5.82 8.10 -14.59
CA ASN A 9 6.21 8.23 -16.00
C ASN A 9 6.96 9.54 -16.32
N GLY A 10 7.11 10.45 -15.36
CA GLY A 10 7.74 11.73 -15.64
C GLY A 10 7.51 12.79 -14.57
N VAL A 11 7.83 14.04 -14.87
CA VAL A 11 7.58 15.19 -14.00
C VAL A 11 6.44 16.01 -14.58
N VAL A 12 5.46 16.38 -13.75
CA VAL A 12 4.34 17.23 -14.13
C VAL A 12 4.55 18.60 -13.51
N PHE A 13 4.48 19.65 -14.32
CA PHE A 13 4.48 21.04 -13.91
C PHE A 13 3.10 21.64 -14.18
N GLU A 14 2.48 22.21 -13.15
CA GLU A 14 1.16 22.81 -13.20
C GLU A 14 1.23 24.32 -12.96
N THR A 15 0.48 25.07 -13.77
CA THR A 15 0.12 26.47 -13.52
C THR A 15 -1.40 26.60 -13.46
N ASN A 16 -1.89 27.82 -13.25
CA ASN A 16 -3.33 28.09 -13.29
C ASN A 16 -3.94 27.93 -14.69
N GLU A 17 -3.13 27.96 -15.75
CA GLU A 17 -3.59 28.01 -17.14
C GLU A 17 -3.19 26.74 -17.91
N ASP A 18 -2.00 26.22 -17.65
CA ASP A 18 -1.40 25.11 -18.41
C ASP A 18 -0.76 24.03 -17.52
N THR A 19 -0.72 22.81 -18.07
CA THR A 19 0.00 21.66 -17.50
C THR A 19 1.04 21.19 -18.51
N PHE A 20 2.27 21.04 -18.05
CA PHE A 20 3.39 20.53 -18.84
C PHE A 20 3.86 19.20 -18.26
N PHE A 21 4.15 18.23 -19.12
CA PHE A 21 4.60 16.90 -18.73
C PHE A 21 5.93 16.60 -19.41
N ILE A 22 6.94 16.27 -18.61
CA ILE A 22 8.26 15.84 -19.06
C ILE A 22 8.34 14.34 -18.84
N ASP A 23 8.50 13.57 -19.91
CA ASP A 23 8.71 12.12 -19.84
C ASP A 23 10.13 11.81 -19.36
N TRP A 24 10.30 10.76 -18.56
CA TRP A 24 11.63 10.30 -18.14
C TRP A 24 12.52 9.87 -19.31
N ASP A 25 11.93 9.40 -20.41
CA ASP A 25 12.66 8.97 -21.60
C ASP A 25 13.17 10.17 -22.43
N ASP A 26 12.73 11.40 -22.11
CA ASP A 26 13.22 12.59 -22.78
C ASP A 26 14.61 12.99 -22.26
N SER A 27 15.62 12.42 -22.93
CA SER A 27 17.04 12.56 -22.55
C SER A 27 17.54 14.00 -22.47
N GLU A 28 16.82 14.99 -23.00
CA GLU A 28 17.22 16.40 -22.91
C GLU A 28 17.09 16.94 -21.47
N TYR A 29 16.09 16.47 -20.70
CA TYR A 29 15.76 17.02 -19.38
C TYR A 29 16.37 16.26 -18.19
N CYS A 30 16.68 14.97 -18.34
CA CYS A 30 17.39 14.18 -17.34
C CYS A 30 18.93 14.29 -17.46
N ASN A 31 19.47 15.19 -18.31
CA ASN A 31 20.91 15.46 -18.30
C ASN A 31 21.30 16.25 -17.03
N ASP A 32 22.53 16.04 -16.58
CA ASP A 32 23.14 16.61 -15.35
C ASP A 32 23.02 18.15 -15.20
N ASP A 33 22.59 18.87 -16.23
CA ASP A 33 22.52 20.35 -16.20
C ASP A 33 21.25 20.91 -15.55
N TYR A 34 20.16 20.14 -15.46
CA TYR A 34 18.85 20.65 -14.97
C TYR A 34 18.27 19.90 -13.77
N PHE A 35 18.57 18.61 -13.64
CA PHE A 35 17.98 17.76 -12.62
C PHE A 35 19.00 16.73 -12.13
N ASP A 36 19.79 17.15 -11.14
CA ASP A 36 20.74 16.28 -10.47
C ASP A 36 20.01 15.04 -9.93
N ASN A 37 20.54 13.85 -10.22
CA ASN A 37 20.00 12.56 -9.77
C ASN A 37 18.60 12.21 -10.33
N CYS A 38 18.32 12.57 -11.58
CA CYS A 38 17.09 12.17 -12.31
C CYS A 38 16.79 10.68 -12.21
N ASP A 39 17.82 9.85 -12.44
CA ASP A 39 17.70 8.40 -12.38
C ASP A 39 17.27 7.91 -10.98
N GLU A 40 17.80 8.50 -9.90
CA GLU A 40 17.44 8.10 -8.53
C GLU A 40 15.98 8.45 -8.21
N CYS A 41 15.51 9.62 -8.65
CA CYS A 41 14.12 10.01 -8.47
C CYS A 41 13.17 9.14 -9.31
N ARG A 42 13.52 8.84 -10.57
CA ARG A 42 12.74 7.91 -11.41
C ARG A 42 12.62 6.55 -10.73
N ASP A 43 13.74 5.97 -10.32
CA ASP A 43 13.77 4.65 -9.68
C ASP A 43 12.94 4.64 -8.36
N ALA A 44 13.03 5.73 -7.58
CA ALA A 44 12.23 5.88 -6.36
C ALA A 44 10.72 6.04 -6.66
N ALA A 45 10.34 6.75 -7.72
CA ALA A 45 8.97 6.91 -8.15
C ALA A 45 8.36 5.59 -8.66
N GLU A 46 9.09 4.85 -9.49
CA GLU A 46 8.69 3.52 -9.97
C GLU A 46 8.57 2.50 -8.83
N GLY A 47 9.56 2.51 -7.92
CA GLY A 47 9.53 1.67 -6.72
C GLY A 47 8.31 1.96 -5.85
N THR A 48 8.00 3.24 -5.65
CA THR A 48 6.81 3.67 -4.88
C THR A 48 5.51 3.27 -5.54
N PHE A 49 5.42 3.39 -6.86
CA PHE A 49 4.26 2.93 -7.63
C PHE A 49 4.06 1.41 -7.50
N SER A 50 5.14 0.64 -7.60
CA SER A 50 5.11 -0.82 -7.42
C SER A 50 4.64 -1.22 -6.02
N VAL A 51 5.14 -0.55 -4.98
CA VAL A 51 4.70 -0.76 -3.58
C VAL A 51 3.22 -0.40 -3.40
N ALA A 52 2.74 0.64 -4.09
CA ALA A 52 1.32 1.02 -4.05
C ALA A 52 0.43 -0.06 -4.68
N ILE A 53 0.81 -0.61 -5.84
CA ILE A 53 0.08 -1.73 -6.49
C ILE A 53 0.06 -2.95 -5.58
N LEU A 54 1.22 -3.35 -5.04
CA LEU A 54 1.31 -4.49 -4.12
C LEU A 54 0.46 -4.27 -2.87
N SER A 55 0.49 -3.05 -2.32
CA SER A 55 -0.35 -2.68 -1.18
C SER A 55 -1.84 -2.84 -1.50
N PHE A 56 -2.29 -2.42 -2.67
CA PHE A 56 -3.67 -2.60 -3.12
C PHE A 56 -4.04 -4.08 -3.25
N VAL A 57 -3.20 -4.89 -3.89
CA VAL A 57 -3.45 -6.34 -4.05
C VAL A 57 -3.51 -7.03 -2.69
N THR A 58 -2.61 -6.68 -1.77
CA THR A 58 -2.59 -7.27 -0.41
C THR A 58 -3.77 -6.83 0.46
N ALA A 59 -4.45 -5.73 0.13
CA ALA A 59 -5.63 -5.28 0.85
C ALA A 59 -6.84 -6.20 0.61
N ILE A 60 -6.91 -6.90 -0.53
CA ILE A 60 -8.04 -7.79 -0.85
C ILE A 60 -8.12 -8.98 0.13
N PRO A 61 -7.04 -9.76 0.35
CA PRO A 61 -7.03 -10.78 1.40
C PRO A 61 -7.34 -10.24 2.80
N GLN A 62 -6.85 -9.05 3.14
CA GLN A 62 -7.09 -8.42 4.45
C GLN A 62 -8.58 -8.11 4.65
N LEU A 63 -9.22 -7.49 3.64
CA LEU A 63 -10.66 -7.26 3.67
C LEU A 63 -11.46 -8.56 3.81
N ALA A 64 -11.04 -9.62 3.13
CA ALA A 64 -11.67 -10.92 3.27
C ALA A 64 -11.53 -11.50 4.68
N THR A 65 -10.37 -11.33 5.33
CA THR A 65 -10.19 -11.73 6.74
C THR A 65 -11.05 -10.90 7.68
N ASP A 66 -11.22 -9.60 7.44
CA ASP A 66 -12.06 -8.75 8.28
C ASP A 66 -13.54 -9.14 8.21
N ILE A 67 -14.02 -9.46 7.01
CA ILE A 67 -15.36 -9.99 6.79
C ILE A 67 -15.53 -11.34 7.52
N GLN A 68 -14.53 -12.22 7.49
CA GLN A 68 -14.59 -13.50 8.21
C GLN A 68 -14.65 -13.31 9.73
N ARG A 69 -13.92 -12.32 10.27
CA ARG A 69 -13.98 -11.98 11.70
C ARG A 69 -15.31 -11.35 12.12
N SER A 70 -16.17 -10.97 11.17
CA SER A 70 -17.55 -10.55 11.47
C SER A 70 -18.47 -11.74 11.80
N HIS A 71 -18.00 -12.98 11.62
CA HIS A 71 -18.74 -14.20 11.99
C HIS A 71 -18.07 -14.93 13.16
N LEU A 72 -18.88 -15.30 14.17
CA LEU A 72 -18.42 -16.05 15.36
C LEU A 72 -17.71 -17.37 15.00
N ASP A 73 -18.14 -18.05 13.93
CA ASP A 73 -17.56 -19.32 13.50
C ASP A 73 -16.24 -19.17 12.73
N GLY A 74 -16.00 -17.97 12.18
CA GLY A 74 -14.83 -17.65 11.35
C GLY A 74 -13.66 -17.04 12.11
N ASP A 75 -13.92 -16.43 13.28
CA ASP A 75 -12.90 -15.73 14.05
C ASP A 75 -11.94 -16.72 14.75
N VAL A 76 -10.72 -16.83 14.21
CA VAL A 76 -9.67 -17.70 14.72
C VAL A 76 -8.41 -16.89 15.06
N ASN A 77 -7.71 -17.28 16.12
CA ASN A 77 -6.50 -16.58 16.60
C ASN A 77 -5.43 -16.39 15.51
N CYS A 78 -5.31 -17.33 14.58
CA CYS A 78 -4.36 -17.23 13.46
C CYS A 78 -4.69 -16.06 12.53
N GLN A 79 -5.97 -15.78 12.27
CA GLN A 79 -6.38 -14.66 11.41
C GLN A 79 -6.07 -13.32 12.07
N ARG A 80 -6.29 -13.20 13.38
CA ARG A 80 -5.87 -12.01 14.15
C ARG A 80 -4.37 -11.76 14.04
N LEU A 81 -3.55 -12.78 14.27
CA LEU A 81 -2.10 -12.63 14.18
C LEU A 81 -1.67 -12.22 12.77
N PHE A 82 -2.25 -12.84 11.74
CA PHE A 82 -1.93 -12.53 10.36
C PHE A 82 -2.33 -11.09 9.99
N GLY A 83 -3.51 -10.63 10.41
CA GLY A 83 -3.95 -9.23 10.22
C GLY A 83 -2.98 -8.23 10.87
N ILE A 84 -2.59 -8.47 12.13
CA ILE A 84 -1.61 -7.62 12.85
C ILE A 84 -0.27 -7.58 12.12
N VAL A 85 0.29 -8.74 11.77
CA VAL A 85 1.63 -8.83 11.13
C VAL A 85 1.61 -8.21 9.74
N THR A 86 0.65 -8.58 8.90
CA THR A 86 0.57 -8.05 7.52
C THR A 86 0.25 -6.57 7.48
N GLY A 87 -0.65 -6.09 8.34
CA GLY A 87 -0.94 -4.66 8.49
C GLY A 87 0.28 -3.87 8.93
N THR A 88 1.05 -4.38 9.90
CA THR A 88 2.27 -3.73 10.41
C THR A 88 3.36 -3.67 9.34
N VAL A 89 3.66 -4.80 8.68
CA VAL A 89 4.65 -4.86 7.61
C VAL A 89 4.23 -3.95 6.45
N GLY A 90 2.95 -3.96 6.07
CA GLY A 90 2.43 -3.13 5.00
C GLY A 90 2.47 -1.63 5.31
N CYS A 91 2.28 -1.24 6.58
CA CYS A 91 2.40 0.15 7.04
C CYS A 91 3.85 0.62 7.00
N ILE A 92 4.78 -0.15 7.60
CA ILE A 92 6.22 0.18 7.61
C ILE A 92 6.75 0.31 6.19
N SER A 93 6.43 -0.65 5.32
CA SER A 93 6.90 -0.64 3.93
C SER A 93 6.39 0.58 3.16
N GLY A 94 5.13 0.96 3.34
CA GLY A 94 4.55 2.13 2.69
C GLY A 94 5.17 3.44 3.19
N ILE A 95 5.42 3.58 4.49
CA ILE A 95 6.11 4.76 5.05
C ILE A 95 7.55 4.86 4.51
N ILE A 96 8.31 3.76 4.51
CA ILE A 96 9.68 3.74 3.96
C ILE A 96 9.69 4.14 2.49
N SER A 97 8.73 3.64 1.72
CA SER A 97 8.59 3.98 0.30
C SER A 97 8.35 5.48 0.10
N VAL A 98 7.41 6.08 0.85
CA VAL A 98 7.12 7.53 0.76
C VAL A 98 8.34 8.34 1.20
N LEU A 99 9.04 7.94 2.27
CA LEU A 99 10.26 8.61 2.73
C LEU A 99 11.36 8.59 1.66
N THR A 100 11.60 7.43 1.06
CA THR A 100 12.60 7.26 -0.01
C THR A 100 12.26 8.12 -1.21
N TYR A 101 10.99 8.15 -1.62
CA TYR A 101 10.50 9.03 -2.68
C TYR A 101 10.70 10.52 -2.34
N THR A 102 10.37 10.95 -1.12
CA THR A 102 10.56 12.36 -0.72
C THR A 102 12.02 12.76 -0.66
N GLN A 103 12.92 11.85 -0.29
CA GLN A 103 14.36 12.12 -0.26
C GLN A 103 14.92 12.20 -1.69
N ALA A 104 14.66 11.19 -2.52
CA ALA A 104 15.20 11.12 -3.87
C ALA A 104 14.63 12.22 -4.79
N CYS A 105 13.33 12.52 -4.68
CA CYS A 105 12.67 13.46 -5.58
C CYS A 105 12.44 14.85 -4.99
N GLY A 106 12.33 14.97 -3.67
CA GLY A 106 12.02 16.26 -3.03
C GLY A 106 13.26 17.07 -2.69
N GLU A 107 14.32 16.43 -2.19
CA GLU A 107 15.57 17.14 -1.84
C GLU A 107 16.40 17.50 -3.09
N ASN A 108 16.25 16.74 -4.18
CA ASN A 108 16.91 16.99 -5.47
C ASN A 108 16.02 17.77 -6.44
N PHE A 109 14.84 18.24 -6.02
CA PHE A 109 13.97 19.00 -6.91
C PHE A 109 14.57 20.39 -7.17
N PRO A 110 14.64 20.87 -8.43
CA PRO A 110 15.20 22.17 -8.73
C PRO A 110 14.25 23.25 -8.21
N ASP A 111 14.75 24.10 -7.31
CA ASP A 111 14.01 25.26 -6.81
C ASP A 111 13.86 26.35 -7.89
N GLU A 112 14.81 26.39 -8.82
CA GLU A 112 14.89 27.36 -9.92
C GLU A 112 15.21 26.62 -11.22
N GLY A 113 14.68 27.10 -12.34
CA GLY A 113 15.12 26.63 -13.65
C GLY A 113 14.74 27.57 -14.78
N VAL A 114 15.35 27.33 -15.93
CA VAL A 114 15.18 28.17 -17.12
C VAL A 114 14.14 27.54 -18.03
N THR A 115 13.08 28.27 -18.31
CA THR A 115 12.08 27.88 -19.31
C THR A 115 12.22 28.76 -20.55
N VAL A 116 12.09 28.19 -21.74
CA VAL A 116 12.15 28.96 -22.99
C VAL A 116 10.72 29.26 -23.46
N VAL A 117 10.27 30.50 -23.27
CA VAL A 117 8.97 30.99 -23.73
C VAL A 117 9.20 31.92 -24.92
N ASP A 118 8.67 31.59 -26.09
CA ASP A 118 8.86 32.34 -27.33
C ASP A 118 10.34 32.58 -27.72
N GLY A 119 11.22 31.65 -27.36
CA GLY A 119 12.67 31.77 -27.59
C GLY A 119 13.40 32.68 -26.60
N LEU A 120 12.74 33.13 -25.54
CA LEU A 120 13.35 33.86 -24.43
C LEU A 120 13.52 32.92 -23.23
N GLU A 121 14.74 32.86 -22.70
CA GLU A 121 15.05 32.19 -21.44
C GLU A 121 14.48 33.01 -20.28
N VAL A 122 13.52 32.42 -19.56
CA VAL A 122 12.88 33.02 -18.38
C VAL A 122 13.17 32.11 -17.19
N GLU A 123 13.90 32.65 -16.22
CA GLU A 123 14.09 32.04 -14.90
C GLU A 123 12.73 31.95 -14.21
N SER A 124 12.37 30.73 -13.80
CA SER A 124 11.13 30.42 -13.10
C SER A 124 11.43 29.72 -11.79
N GLU A 125 10.74 30.15 -10.73
CA GLU A 125 10.73 29.46 -9.44
C GLU A 125 9.73 28.29 -9.48
N PHE A 126 10.22 27.13 -9.07
CA PHE A 126 9.45 25.90 -8.95
C PHE A 126 9.20 25.57 -7.48
N SER A 127 8.02 25.01 -7.21
CA SER A 127 7.62 24.55 -5.89
C SER A 127 7.29 23.06 -5.96
N TYR A 128 8.13 22.26 -5.30
CA TYR A 128 7.91 20.82 -5.22
C TYR A 128 6.67 20.47 -4.38
N ARG A 129 5.85 19.57 -4.90
CA ARG A 129 4.69 19.01 -4.21
C ARG A 129 4.71 17.49 -4.30
N LEU A 130 4.27 16.85 -3.21
CA LEU A 130 4.08 15.41 -3.17
C LEU A 130 3.08 14.98 -4.25
N GLY A 131 3.52 14.06 -5.12
CA GLY A 131 2.67 13.50 -6.16
C GLY A 131 1.48 12.73 -5.60
N PRO A 132 0.40 12.56 -6.39
CA PRO A 132 -0.83 11.90 -5.96
C PRO A 132 -0.60 10.45 -5.52
N SER A 133 0.34 9.73 -6.15
CA SER A 133 0.70 8.36 -5.78
C SER A 133 1.29 8.26 -4.37
N ALA A 134 2.22 9.15 -4.02
CA ALA A 134 2.83 9.22 -2.70
C ALA A 134 1.82 9.60 -1.62
N ILE A 135 0.91 10.55 -1.91
CA ILE A 135 -0.19 10.92 -1.01
C ILE A 135 -1.11 9.72 -0.76
N LEU A 136 -1.55 9.03 -1.82
CA LEU A 136 -2.40 7.85 -1.69
C LEU A 136 -1.72 6.73 -0.89
N LEU A 137 -0.43 6.50 -1.12
CA LEU A 137 0.34 5.50 -0.38
C LEU A 137 0.49 5.88 1.10
N LEU A 138 0.71 7.16 1.40
CA LEU A 138 0.78 7.65 2.77
C LEU A 138 -0.57 7.44 3.49
N VAL A 139 -1.68 7.84 2.87
CA VAL A 139 -3.04 7.64 3.43
C VAL A 139 -3.31 6.15 3.62
N ALA A 140 -3.00 5.31 2.64
CA ALA A 140 -3.16 3.86 2.75
C ALA A 140 -2.33 3.27 3.90
N SER A 141 -1.10 3.76 4.11
CA SER A 141 -0.23 3.33 5.21
C SER A 141 -0.82 3.71 6.57
N LEU A 142 -1.37 4.91 6.70
CA LEU A 142 -2.05 5.37 7.92
C LEU A 142 -3.34 4.57 8.19
N MET A 143 -4.11 4.23 7.15
CA MET A 143 -5.30 3.38 7.31
C MET A 143 -4.94 1.98 7.83
N LYS A 144 -3.82 1.39 7.39
CA LYS A 144 -3.32 0.11 7.92
C LYS A 144 -2.99 0.19 9.41
N LEU A 145 -2.54 1.34 9.92
CA LEU A 145 -2.28 1.52 11.35
C LEU A 145 -3.57 1.44 12.17
N ILE A 146 -4.65 2.03 11.66
CA ILE A 146 -5.98 1.96 12.28
C ILE A 146 -6.48 0.51 12.29
N ASP A 147 -6.32 -0.20 11.17
CA ASP A 147 -6.68 -1.61 11.06
C ASP A 147 -5.94 -2.50 12.08
N VAL A 148 -4.61 -2.35 12.17
CA VAL A 148 -3.80 -3.05 13.18
C VAL A 148 -4.26 -2.72 14.60
N ALA A 149 -4.60 -1.46 14.89
CA ALA A 149 -5.13 -1.07 16.19
C ALA A 149 -6.46 -1.78 16.50
N ILE A 150 -7.37 -1.88 15.53
CA ILE A 150 -8.64 -2.60 15.67
C ILE A 150 -8.38 -4.09 15.93
N HIS A 151 -7.49 -4.72 15.17
CA HIS A 151 -7.13 -6.13 15.39
C HIS A 151 -6.50 -6.39 16.78
N CYS A 152 -5.79 -5.41 17.32
CA CYS A 152 -5.27 -5.48 18.69
C CYS A 152 -6.39 -5.35 19.73
N LEU A 153 -7.36 -4.46 19.51
CA LEU A 153 -8.44 -4.14 20.46
C LEU A 153 -9.57 -5.19 20.47
N VAL A 154 -9.88 -5.82 19.34
CA VAL A 154 -10.99 -6.79 19.24
C VAL A 154 -10.54 -8.17 19.73
N PRO A 155 -11.07 -8.66 20.87
CA PRO A 155 -10.74 -9.98 21.39
C PRO A 155 -11.33 -11.09 20.50
N VAL A 156 -10.60 -12.20 20.38
CA VAL A 156 -11.07 -13.40 19.66
C VAL A 156 -11.79 -14.30 20.67
N PRO A 157 -12.96 -14.87 20.32
CA PRO A 157 -13.67 -15.79 21.19
C PRO A 157 -12.84 -17.05 21.46
N GLU A 158 -12.78 -17.50 22.72
CA GLU A 158 -12.01 -18.68 23.12
C GLU A 158 -12.60 -20.03 22.64
N VAL A 159 -13.83 -20.00 22.10
CA VAL A 159 -14.71 -21.17 21.97
C VAL A 159 -14.42 -22.12 20.80
N THR A 160 -13.56 -21.78 19.84
CA THR A 160 -13.39 -22.58 18.60
C THR A 160 -12.22 -23.56 18.60
N CYS A 161 -11.26 -23.50 19.55
CA CYS A 161 -10.10 -24.40 19.52
C CYS A 161 -10.40 -25.81 20.08
N MET A 162 -11.43 -25.97 20.93
CA MET A 162 -11.66 -27.22 21.68
C MET A 162 -12.80 -28.11 21.13
N THR A 163 -13.76 -27.56 20.39
CA THR A 163 -15.05 -28.25 20.18
C THR A 163 -15.01 -29.32 19.08
N LYS A 164 -14.10 -29.23 18.11
CA LYS A 164 -13.94 -30.28 17.07
C LYS A 164 -13.28 -31.57 17.58
N ARG A 165 -12.66 -31.57 18.75
CA ARG A 165 -12.11 -32.82 19.35
C ARG A 165 -13.15 -33.63 20.12
N SER A 166 -14.21 -32.99 20.63
CA SER A 166 -15.27 -33.68 21.38
C SER A 166 -16.35 -34.32 20.48
N GLY A 167 -16.64 -33.72 19.32
CA GLY A 167 -17.65 -34.26 18.40
C GLY A 167 -17.32 -35.64 17.81
N LYS A 168 -16.03 -35.98 17.62
CA LYS A 168 -15.65 -37.34 17.22
C LYS A 168 -15.75 -38.36 18.36
N ALA A 169 -15.68 -37.93 19.62
CA ALA A 169 -15.91 -38.83 20.75
C ALA A 169 -17.40 -39.10 20.96
N HIS A 170 -18.27 -38.12 20.70
CA HIS A 170 -19.72 -38.30 20.84
C HIS A 170 -20.36 -39.05 19.66
N LEU A 171 -19.91 -38.82 18.42
CA LEU A 171 -20.36 -39.60 17.25
C LEU A 171 -19.76 -41.01 17.19
N ALA A 172 -18.65 -41.28 17.88
CA ALA A 172 -18.16 -42.66 18.06
C ALA A 172 -18.89 -43.41 19.18
N ALA A 173 -19.57 -42.70 20.09
CA ALA A 173 -20.35 -43.29 21.18
C ALA A 173 -21.82 -43.57 20.79
N GLU A 174 -22.32 -42.97 19.70
CA GLU A 174 -23.70 -43.14 19.21
C GLU A 174 -23.74 -43.88 17.87
N VAL A 175 -22.86 -44.87 17.71
CA VAL A 175 -23.05 -45.98 16.78
C VAL A 175 -23.10 -47.24 17.62
N ASP A 176 -24.17 -47.36 18.41
CA ASP A 176 -24.57 -48.66 18.95
C ASP A 176 -24.96 -49.54 17.76
N PRO A 177 -24.41 -50.76 17.62
CA PRO A 177 -24.77 -51.66 16.53
C PRO A 177 -26.23 -52.07 16.70
N ILE A 178 -27.09 -51.48 15.87
CA ILE A 178 -28.47 -51.92 15.69
C ILE A 178 -28.44 -53.43 15.43
N HIS A 179 -29.06 -54.14 16.37
CA HIS A 179 -29.34 -55.57 16.38
C HIS A 179 -29.64 -56.08 14.97
N THR A 180 -28.72 -56.85 14.38
CA THR A 180 -29.02 -57.72 13.25
C THR A 180 -29.74 -58.95 13.80
N THR A 181 -31.07 -58.87 13.86
CA THR A 181 -31.91 -60.05 14.07
C THR A 181 -31.76 -60.96 12.85
N LYS A 182 -31.06 -62.08 13.03
CA LYS A 182 -31.14 -63.24 12.14
C LYS A 182 -32.55 -63.78 12.21
N GLU A 183 -33.27 -63.71 11.10
CA GLU A 183 -34.45 -64.55 10.88
C GLU A 183 -34.04 -65.94 10.38
N PRO A 184 -34.83 -66.99 10.72
CA PRO A 184 -34.47 -68.41 10.64
C PRO A 184 -34.44 -69.01 9.22
#